data_AF-A0A0F2NGI8-F1
#
_entry.id   AF-A0A0F2NGI8-F1
#
_cell.length_a   1.000
_cell.length_b   1.000
_cell.length_c   1.000
_cell.angle_alpha   90.00
_cell.angle_beta   90.00
_cell.angle_gamma   90.00
#
_symmetry.space_group_name_H-M   'P 1'
#
loop_
_entity.id
_entity.type
_entity.pdbx_description
1 polymer ?
#
loop_
_entity_poly.entity_id
_entity_poly.type
_entity_poly.pdbx_seq_one_letter_code
_entity_poly.pdbx_strand_id
1 'polypeptide(L)' 'MDILRIILAIIIPPLGVFLQVGFGKHFWINIILTLLGYIPGIIHAVWVIAKY' A
#
# COMPACT_ATOMS: atom_id res chain seq x y z
N MET A 1 -7.30 -9.61 -10.14
CA MET A 1 -5.95 -9.02 -10.33
C MET A 1 -5.33 -8.64 -8.97
N ASP A 2 -5.69 -9.36 -7.92
CA ASP A 2 -5.58 -8.84 -6.55
C ASP A 2 -4.49 -9.58 -5.76
N ILE A 3 -4.24 -10.84 -6.08
CA ILE A 3 -3.22 -11.67 -5.43
C ILE A 3 -1.81 -11.07 -5.62
N LEU A 4 -1.46 -10.65 -6.83
CA LEU A 4 -0.14 -10.05 -7.09
C LEU A 4 0.04 -8.72 -6.33
N ARG A 5 -1.01 -7.90 -6.26
CA ARG A 5 -1.01 -6.63 -5.51
C ARG A 5 -0.93 -6.84 -4.01
N ILE A 6 -1.62 -7.87 -3.49
CA ILE A 6 -1.58 -8.24 -2.06
C ILE A 6 -0.17 -8.74 -1.70
N ILE A 7 0.44 -9.59 -2.53
CA ILE A 7 1.82 -10.06 -2.33
C ILE A 7 2.78 -8.88 -2.35
N LEU A 8 2.65 -7.97 -3.33
CA LEU A 8 3.49 -6.78 -3.42
C LEU A 8 3.25 -5.81 -2.27
N ALA A 9 2.03 -5.65 -1.77
CA ALA A 9 1.71 -4.81 -0.62
C ALA A 9 2.31 -5.34 0.70
N ILE A 10 2.56 -6.64 0.79
CA ILE A 10 3.17 -7.27 1.98
C ILE A 10 4.70 -7.20 1.94
N ILE A 11 5.32 -7.16 0.75
CA ILE A 11 6.79 -7.07 0.59
C ILE A 11 7.22 -5.60 0.48
N ILE A 12 6.49 -4.80 -0.28
CA ILE A 12 6.73 -3.37 -0.52
C ILE A 12 5.37 -2.66 -0.51
N PRO A 13 4.86 -2.29 0.68
CA PRO A 13 3.54 -1.65 0.84
C PRO A 13 3.28 -0.46 -0.09
N PRO A 14 4.26 0.45 -0.30
CA PRO A 14 4.09 1.58 -1.22
C PRO A 14 3.83 1.15 -2.66
N LEU A 15 4.41 0.04 -3.09
CA LEU A 15 4.32 -0.45 -4.47
C LEU A 15 2.95 -1.07 -4.75
N GLY A 16 2.39 -1.81 -3.78
CA GLY A 16 1.03 -2.32 -3.86
C GLY A 16 0.00 -1.18 -3.98
N VAL A 17 0.15 -0.15 -3.16
CA VAL A 17 -0.71 1.05 -3.20
C VAL A 17 -0.51 1.84 -4.49
N PHE A 18 0.73 2.03 -4.93
CA PHE A 18 1.05 2.71 -6.18
C PHE A 18 0.38 2.04 -7.38
N LEU A 19 0.40 0.71 -7.44
CA LEU A 19 -0.28 -0.02 -8.50
C LEU A 19 -1.81 0.09 -8.40
N GLN A 20 -2.38 0.34 -7.22
CA GLN A 20 -3.82 0.56 -7.01
C GLN A 20 -4.28 1.95 -7.44
N VAL A 21 -3.62 2.99 -6.93
CA VAL A 21 -4.10 4.38 -7.01
C VAL A 21 -3.16 5.32 -7.78
N GLY A 22 -2.00 4.84 -8.24
CA GLY A 22 -0.95 5.65 -8.87
C GLY A 22 -0.25 6.59 -7.90
N PHE A 23 0.28 7.71 -8.42
CA PHE A 23 0.88 8.80 -7.63
C PHE A 23 -0.19 9.69 -6.96
N GLY A 24 -1.02 9.07 -6.09
CA GLY A 24 -2.06 9.76 -5.33
C GLY A 24 -1.64 10.11 -3.90
N LYS A 25 -2.52 10.80 -3.17
CA LYS A 25 -2.33 11.06 -1.72
C LYS A 25 -2.13 9.78 -0.90
N HIS A 26 -2.83 8.70 -1.25
CA HIS A 26 -2.71 7.40 -0.58
C HIS A 26 -1.31 6.78 -0.71
N PHE A 27 -0.63 6.97 -1.84
CA PHE A 27 0.76 6.51 -2.03
C PHE A 27 1.72 7.23 -1.08
N TRP A 28 1.62 8.55 -0.99
CA TRP A 28 2.44 9.35 -0.08
C TRP A 28 2.16 9.06 1.40
N ILE A 29 0.89 8.86 1.76
CA ILE A 29 0.51 8.43 3.11
C ILE A 29 1.10 7.05 3.42
N ASN A 30 1.05 6.11 2.47
CA ASN A 30 1.61 4.78 2.69
C ASN A 30 3.14 4.84 2.88
N ILE A 31 3.85 5.68 2.13
CA ILE A 31 5.29 5.91 2.34
C ILE A 31 5.58 6.41 3.76
N ILE A 32 4.86 7.44 4.22
CA ILE A 32 5.05 8.00 5.56
C ILE A 32 4.75 6.96 6.63
N LEU A 33 3.64 6.21 6.47
CA LEU A 33 3.29 5.14 7.40
C LEU A 33 4.35 4.05 7.43
N THR A 34 4.87 3.62 6.27
CA THR A 34 5.92 2.59 6.18
C THR A 34 7.23 3.05 6.82
N LEU A 35 7.55 4.35 6.73
CA LEU A 35 8.71 4.97 7.40
C LEU A 35 8.52 5.11 8.92
N LEU A 36 7.30 5.39 9.39
CA LEU A 36 6.96 5.44 10.82
C LEU A 36 6.83 4.04 11.46
N GLY A 37 6.55 3.03 10.64
CA GLY A 37 6.47 1.63 11.05
C GLY A 37 5.99 0.75 9.92
N TYR A 38 6.61 -0.41 9.74
CA TYR A 38 6.24 -1.30 8.64
C TYR A 38 4.79 -1.80 8.72
N ILE A 39 4.32 -2.10 9.94
CA ILE A 39 2.97 -2.64 10.20
C ILE A 39 1.85 -1.66 9.76
N PRO A 40 1.83 -0.38 10.18
CA PRO A 40 0.79 0.54 9.72
C PRO A 40 0.81 0.78 8.21
N GLY A 41 1.98 0.70 7.56
CA GLY A 41 2.11 0.73 6.10
C GLY A 41 1.36 -0.44 5.43
N ILE A 42 1.53 -1.66 5.94
CA ILE A 42 0.80 -2.85 5.42
C ILE A 42 -0.71 -2.69 5.62
N ILE A 43 -1.16 -2.31 6.82
CA ILE A 43 -2.60 -2.16 7.10
C ILE A 43 -3.23 -1.14 6.15
N HIS A 44 -2.58 0.01 5.96
CA HIS A 44 -3.07 1.01 5.01
C HIS A 44 -3.06 0.48 3.56
N ALA A 45 -2.02 -0.26 3.17
CA ALA A 45 -1.94 -0.82 1.82
C ALA A 45 -3.07 -1.81 1.53
N VAL A 46 -3.32 -2.74 2.46
CA VAL A 46 -4.42 -3.71 2.35
C VAL A 46 -5.77 -3.00 2.35
N TRP A 47 -5.97 -1.99 3.20
CA TRP A 47 -7.21 -1.21 3.21
C TRP A 47 -7.45 -0.47 1.89
N VAL A 48 -6.42 0.12 1.29
CA VAL A 48 -6.53 0.78 -0.02
C VAL A 48 -6.87 -0.23 -1.12
N ILE A 49 -6.22 -1.40 -1.15
CA ILE A 49 -6.50 -2.46 -2.13
C ILE A 49 -7.92 -3.03 -1.96
N ALA A 50 -8.41 -3.17 -0.72
CA ALA A 50 -9.76 -3.67 -0.45
C ALA A 50 -10.85 -2.64 -0.75
N LYS A 51 -10.53 -1.35 -0.70
CA LYS A 51 -11.50 -0.25 -0.88
C LYS A 51 -11.67 0.19 -2.33
N TYR A 52 -10.63 0.08 -3.16
CA TYR A 52 -10.60 0.54 -4.55
C TYR A 52 -10.56 -0.64 -5.51
#